data_AF-A0AAP6LLG3-F1
#
_entry.id   AF-A0AAP6LLG3-F1
#
_cell.length_a   1.000
_cell.length_b   1.000
_cell.length_c   1.000
_cell.angle_alpha   90.00
_cell.angle_beta   90.00
_cell.angle_gamma   90.00
#
_symmetry.space_group_name_H-M   'P 1'
#
loop_
_entity.id
_entity.type
_entity.pdbx_description
1 polymer ?
#
loop_
_entity_poly.entity_id
_entity_poly.type
_entity_poly.pdbx_seq_one_letter_code
_entity_poly.pdbx_strand_id
1 'polypeptide(L)'
;MNKYYPFVLIFVIVFFIITSCAEKKEFNSLVYRSGGFGIENYHLILNHDRSFALKVEYNPLTADSTNVGTFKGKISPEQMEKIEKAVAKITKKGYDYNDPEFVLDAGNYEVIINIDKSIKVYNTNNATDEFYNDIITPLNQICERILTAR
;
A
#
# COMPACT_ATOMS: atom_id res chain seq x y z
N MET A 1 46.57 3.57 -18.03
CA MET A 1 45.17 3.60 -18.53
C MET A 1 44.48 2.31 -18.11
N ASN A 2 43.59 2.41 -17.12
CA ASN A 2 43.01 1.28 -16.40
C ASN A 2 42.06 0.45 -17.28
N LYS A 3 42.45 -0.79 -17.60
CA LYS A 3 41.67 -1.77 -18.37
C LYS A 3 40.44 -2.35 -17.64
N TYR A 4 40.09 -1.83 -16.46
CA TYR A 4 39.06 -2.38 -15.57
C TYR A 4 37.67 -1.72 -15.67
N TYR A 5 37.56 -0.55 -16.32
CA TYR A 5 36.29 0.19 -16.44
C TYR A 5 35.13 -0.56 -17.12
N PRO A 6 35.31 -1.36 -18.18
CA PRO A 6 34.17 -2.01 -18.83
C PRO A 6 33.56 -3.14 -17.97
N PHE A 7 34.38 -3.80 -17.13
CA PHE A 7 33.92 -4.90 -16.28
C PHE A 7 33.07 -4.43 -15.09
N VAL A 8 33.45 -3.30 -14.48
CA VAL A 8 32.70 -2.70 -13.36
C VAL A 8 31.34 -2.18 -13.84
N LEU A 9 31.28 -1.57 -15.03
CA LEU A 9 30.04 -1.04 -15.59
C LEU A 9 29.01 -2.16 -15.89
N ILE A 10 29.48 -3.29 -16.44
CA ILE A 10 28.63 -4.47 -16.68
C ILE A 10 28.11 -5.05 -15.36
N PHE A 11 28.94 -5.11 -14.31
CA PHE A 11 28.51 -5.61 -13.00
C PHE A 11 27.43 -4.72 -12.36
N VAL A 12 27.55 -3.40 -12.49
CA VAL A 12 26.54 -2.45 -11.99
C VAL A 12 25.23 -2.58 -12.77
N ILE A 13 25.28 -2.68 -14.10
CA ILE A 13 24.08 -2.84 -14.94
C ILE A 13 23.40 -4.18 -14.66
N VAL A 14 24.17 -5.27 -14.55
CA VAL A 14 23.63 -6.59 -14.21
C VAL A 14 23.02 -6.55 -12.81
N PHE A 15 23.69 -5.95 -11.80
CA PHE A 15 23.16 -5.80 -10.45
C PHE A 15 21.82 -5.02 -10.44
N PHE A 16 21.69 -3.94 -11.21
CA PHE A 16 20.42 -3.21 -11.38
C PHE A 16 19.32 -4.06 -12.03
N ILE A 17 19.67 -4.90 -13.02
CA ILE A 17 18.72 -5.80 -13.69
C ILE A 17 18.21 -6.89 -12.72
N ILE A 18 19.09 -7.48 -11.89
CA ILE A 18 18.66 -8.50 -10.90
C ILE A 18 17.84 -7.88 -9.76
N THR A 19 18.12 -6.64 -9.34
CA THR A 19 17.34 -5.97 -8.28
C THR A 19 15.98 -5.45 -8.76
N SER A 20 15.78 -5.26 -10.06
CA SER A 20 14.50 -4.77 -10.61
C SER A 20 13.39 -5.84 -10.63
N CYS A 21 13.76 -7.11 -10.46
CA CYS A 21 12.82 -8.21 -10.21
C CYS A 21 12.40 -8.24 -8.73
N ALA A 22 11.83 -7.14 -8.24
CA ALA A 22 11.11 -7.18 -6.97
C ALA A 22 9.95 -8.18 -7.10
N GLU A 23 9.97 -9.22 -6.27
CA GLU A 23 8.94 -10.25 -6.23
C GLU A 23 7.56 -9.59 -6.09
N LYS A 24 6.65 -9.93 -6.99
CA LYS A 24 5.25 -9.47 -6.96
C LYS A 24 4.42 -10.58 -6.35
N LYS A 25 3.37 -10.20 -5.64
CA LYS A 25 2.42 -11.15 -5.09
C LYS A 25 1.01 -10.79 -5.51
N GLU A 26 0.46 -11.64 -6.37
CA GLU A 26 -0.94 -11.54 -6.76
C GLU A 26 -1.85 -11.90 -5.58
N PHE A 27 -3.04 -11.29 -5.57
CA PHE A 27 -4.08 -11.47 -4.57
C PHE A 27 -5.45 -11.38 -5.27
N ASN A 28 -6.48 -12.03 -4.74
CA ASN A 28 -7.83 -11.97 -5.29
C ASN A 28 -8.50 -10.63 -4.95
N SER A 29 -8.34 -10.18 -3.71
CA SER A 29 -8.75 -8.86 -3.27
C SER A 29 -7.94 -8.34 -2.08
N LEU A 30 -7.84 -7.01 -2.00
CA LEU A 30 -7.26 -6.26 -0.90
C LEU A 30 -8.32 -5.31 -0.37
N VAL A 31 -8.56 -5.36 0.93
CA VAL A 31 -9.38 -4.39 1.65
C VAL A 31 -8.46 -3.51 2.47
N TYR A 32 -8.61 -2.20 2.34
CA TYR A 32 -7.90 -1.22 3.13
C TYR A 32 -8.91 -0.35 3.85
N ARG A 33 -8.77 -0.27 5.18
CA ARG A 33 -9.54 0.63 6.03
C ARG A 33 -8.59 1.53 6.78
N SER A 34 -8.94 2.80 6.83
CA SER A 34 -8.26 3.79 7.64
C SER A 34 -9.29 4.60 8.41
N GLY A 35 -8.93 5.10 9.58
CA GLY A 35 -9.75 6.07 10.29
C GLY A 35 -9.26 6.37 11.69
N GLY A 36 -9.68 7.52 12.24
CA GLY A 36 -9.24 8.00 13.56
C GLY A 36 -8.66 9.41 13.50
N PHE A 37 -7.84 9.76 14.48
CA PHE A 37 -7.26 11.10 14.58
C PHE A 37 -6.31 11.40 13.42
N GLY A 38 -6.50 12.57 12.79
CA GLY A 38 -5.59 13.11 11.78
C GLY A 38 -5.57 12.38 10.43
N ILE A 39 -6.47 11.42 10.18
CA ILE A 39 -6.49 10.63 8.95
C ILE A 39 -7.90 10.50 8.36
N GLU A 40 -7.99 10.35 7.05
CA GLU A 40 -9.27 10.13 6.37
C GLU A 40 -9.87 8.75 6.67
N ASN A 41 -11.21 8.68 6.68
CA ASN A 41 -11.94 7.43 6.88
C ASN A 41 -12.15 6.71 5.54
N TYR A 42 -11.14 6.00 5.07
CA TYR A 42 -11.23 5.22 3.83
C TYR A 42 -11.71 3.80 4.09
N HIS A 43 -12.51 3.29 3.16
CA HIS A 43 -12.79 1.87 3.00
C HIS A 43 -12.67 1.53 1.51
N LEU A 44 -11.48 1.09 1.13
CA LEU A 44 -11.13 0.66 -0.21
C LEU A 44 -11.24 -0.86 -0.32
N ILE A 45 -11.89 -1.34 -1.38
CA ILE A 45 -11.82 -2.72 -1.84
C ILE A 45 -11.21 -2.69 -3.23
N LEU A 46 -10.07 -3.36 -3.41
CA LEU A 46 -9.35 -3.50 -4.67
C LEU A 46 -9.34 -4.98 -5.07
N ASN A 47 -9.82 -5.29 -6.28
CA ASN A 47 -9.85 -6.64 -6.82
C ASN A 47 -8.66 -6.90 -7.73
N HIS A 48 -8.35 -8.18 -7.96
CA HIS A 48 -7.32 -8.64 -8.88
C HIS A 48 -7.44 -8.03 -10.30
N ASP A 49 -8.67 -7.87 -10.79
CA ASP A 49 -8.93 -7.27 -12.11
C ASP A 49 -8.76 -5.74 -12.17
N ARG A 50 -8.18 -5.17 -11.10
CA ARG A 50 -7.92 -3.75 -10.84
C ARG A 50 -9.17 -2.92 -10.58
N SER A 51 -10.36 -3.53 -10.56
CA SER A 51 -11.56 -2.82 -10.16
C SER A 51 -11.52 -2.45 -8.68
N PHE A 52 -12.03 -1.28 -8.36
CA PHE A 52 -12.11 -0.82 -6.99
C PHE A 52 -13.50 -0.29 -6.63
N ALA A 53 -13.81 -0.35 -5.34
CA ALA A 53 -14.82 0.45 -4.69
C ALA A 53 -14.17 1.16 -3.50
N LEU A 54 -14.23 2.49 -3.47
CA LEU A 54 -13.73 3.33 -2.38
C LEU A 54 -14.92 4.03 -1.75
N LYS A 55 -15.21 3.73 -0.48
CA LYS A 55 -16.10 4.54 0.35
C LYS A 55 -15.25 5.48 1.20
N VAL A 56 -15.57 6.77 1.16
CA VAL A 56 -15.00 7.77 2.07
C VAL A 56 -16.11 8.19 3.02
N GLU A 57 -15.89 7.98 4.30
CA GLU A 57 -16.85 8.33 5.34
C GLU A 57 -16.47 9.66 5.98
N TYR A 58 -17.46 10.36 6.54
CA TYR A 58 -17.20 11.60 7.26
C TYR A 58 -16.33 11.30 8.48
N ASN A 59 -15.21 12.01 8.60
CA ASN A 59 -14.42 12.04 9.83
C ASN A 59 -14.68 13.37 10.58
N PRO A 60 -15.37 13.34 11.74
CA PRO A 60 -15.62 14.54 12.53
C PRO A 60 -14.35 15.21 13.05
N LEU A 61 -13.22 14.50 13.07
CA LEU A 61 -11.94 14.98 13.59
C LEU A 61 -11.12 15.76 12.54
N THR A 62 -11.40 15.59 11.24
CA THR A 62 -10.75 16.35 10.15
C THR A 62 -11.66 17.44 9.56
N ALA A 63 -12.97 17.40 9.85
CA ALA A 63 -13.98 18.40 9.50
C ALA A 63 -14.19 18.69 7.99
N ASP A 64 -13.55 17.94 7.10
CA ASP A 64 -13.75 18.04 5.64
C ASP A 64 -14.75 16.98 5.15
N SER A 65 -15.93 17.42 4.73
CA SER A 65 -16.97 16.54 4.16
C SER A 65 -16.99 16.53 2.63
N THR A 66 -16.15 17.32 1.96
CA THR A 66 -16.22 17.56 0.51
C THR A 66 -16.00 16.29 -0.29
N ASN A 67 -15.29 15.32 0.30
CA ASN A 67 -14.91 14.08 -0.35
C ASN A 67 -15.74 12.85 0.05
N VAL A 68 -16.70 12.99 0.96
CA VAL A 68 -17.57 11.89 1.42
C VAL A 68 -18.38 11.32 0.27
N GLY A 69 -18.38 10.00 0.14
CA GLY A 69 -19.11 9.33 -0.95
C GLY A 69 -18.62 7.93 -1.24
N THR A 70 -19.09 7.36 -2.35
CA THR A 70 -18.65 6.07 -2.88
C THR A 70 -18.21 6.22 -4.32
N PHE A 71 -17.00 5.76 -4.60
CA PHE A 71 -16.32 5.86 -5.89
C PHE A 71 -16.03 4.46 -6.39
N LYS A 72 -16.21 4.23 -7.69
CA LYS A 72 -15.91 2.97 -8.34
C LYS A 72 -15.14 3.23 -9.62
N GLY A 73 -14.25 2.31 -9.97
CA GLY A 73 -13.46 2.46 -11.19
C GLY A 73 -12.44 1.33 -11.32
N LYS A 74 -11.39 1.61 -12.08
CA LYS A 74 -10.22 0.73 -12.21
C LYS A 74 -8.94 1.52 -12.01
N ILE A 75 -7.97 0.96 -11.28
CA ILE A 75 -6.63 1.54 -11.18
C ILE A 75 -5.78 1.16 -12.40
N SER A 76 -4.73 1.94 -12.65
CA SER A 76 -3.78 1.63 -13.74
C SER A 76 -3.02 0.33 -13.44
N PRO A 77 -2.50 -0.37 -14.48
CA PRO A 77 -1.65 -1.54 -14.27
C PRO A 77 -0.42 -1.22 -13.41
N GLU A 78 0.16 -0.03 -13.59
CA GLU A 78 1.33 0.44 -12.83
C GLU A 78 1.01 0.61 -11.34
N GLN A 79 -0.19 1.11 -11.01
CA GLN A 79 -0.65 1.20 -9.62
C GLN A 79 -0.85 -0.20 -9.02
N MET A 80 -1.47 -1.11 -9.77
CA MET A 80 -1.66 -2.50 -9.32
C MET A 80 -0.32 -3.18 -9.03
N GLU A 81 0.65 -3.04 -9.93
CA GLU A 81 2.00 -3.58 -9.76
C GLU A 81 2.68 -3.06 -8.49
N LYS A 82 2.52 -1.76 -8.17
CA LYS A 82 3.06 -1.20 -6.92
C LYS A 82 2.42 -1.85 -5.69
N ILE A 83 1.11 -2.10 -5.72
CA ILE A 83 0.41 -2.78 -4.63
C ILE A 83 0.85 -4.24 -4.52
N GLU A 84 0.97 -4.97 -5.61
CA GLU A 84 1.45 -6.36 -5.59
C GLU A 84 2.87 -6.49 -5.01
N LYS A 85 3.75 -5.52 -5.30
CA LYS A 85 5.10 -5.45 -4.70
C LYS A 85 5.02 -5.14 -3.21
N ALA A 86 4.17 -4.21 -2.79
CA ALA A 86 3.93 -3.91 -1.38
C ALA A 86 3.42 -5.13 -0.62
N VAL A 87 2.41 -5.82 -1.18
CA VAL A 87 1.86 -7.06 -0.63
C VAL A 87 2.93 -8.16 -0.54
N ALA A 88 3.79 -8.30 -1.56
CA ALA A 88 4.89 -9.24 -1.50
C ALA A 88 5.83 -8.97 -0.33
N LYS A 89 6.19 -7.70 -0.07
CA LYS A 89 7.03 -7.30 1.06
C LYS A 89 6.41 -7.63 2.41
N ILE A 90 5.20 -7.13 2.68
CA ILE A 90 4.56 -7.27 4.01
C ILE A 90 4.18 -8.72 4.33
N THR A 91 4.03 -9.58 3.31
CA THR A 91 3.73 -11.00 3.52
C THR A 91 4.94 -11.88 3.78
N LYS A 92 6.16 -11.33 3.76
CA LYS A 92 7.38 -12.03 4.14
C LYS A 92 7.34 -12.43 5.62
N LYS A 93 7.96 -13.57 5.94
CA LYS A 93 8.04 -14.04 7.31
C LYS A 93 8.89 -13.05 8.14
N GLY A 94 8.37 -12.64 9.29
CA GLY A 94 9.08 -11.73 10.20
C GLY A 94 9.00 -10.26 9.81
N TYR A 95 8.14 -9.88 8.86
CA TYR A 95 7.85 -8.47 8.60
C TYR A 95 7.11 -7.87 9.81
N ASP A 96 7.64 -6.78 10.35
CA ASP A 96 7.02 -6.06 11.47
C ASP A 96 6.18 -4.89 10.96
N TYR A 97 4.92 -4.87 11.37
CA TYR A 97 3.96 -3.86 10.96
C TYR A 97 3.45 -3.02 12.14
N ASN A 98 3.82 -3.37 13.36
CA ASN A 98 3.28 -2.73 14.56
C ASN A 98 4.40 -2.41 15.54
N ASP A 99 4.59 -1.11 15.82
CA ASP A 99 5.48 -0.64 16.87
C ASP A 99 4.72 -0.58 18.23
N PRO A 100 5.04 -1.45 19.19
CA PRO A 100 4.40 -1.44 20.50
C PRO A 100 4.85 -0.29 21.41
N GLU A 101 5.97 0.38 21.11
CA GLU A 101 6.55 1.43 21.96
C GLU A 101 5.92 2.81 21.73
N PHE A 102 5.15 2.97 20.66
CA PHE A 102 4.58 4.25 20.22
C PHE A 102 3.04 4.28 20.29
N VAL A 103 2.44 4.39 21.48
CA VAL A 103 0.98 4.53 21.63
C VAL A 103 0.61 6.02 21.73
N LEU A 104 0.35 6.65 20.59
CA LEU A 104 -0.29 7.98 20.52
C LEU A 104 -1.74 7.84 20.05
N ASP A 105 -2.54 8.90 20.19
CA ASP A 105 -3.86 9.03 19.54
C ASP A 105 -3.65 9.09 18.02
N ALA A 106 -3.36 7.93 17.43
CA ALA A 106 -3.02 7.76 16.03
C ALA A 106 -4.17 7.14 15.25
N GLY A 107 -4.13 7.33 13.94
CA GLY A 107 -5.03 6.66 13.01
C GLY A 107 -4.90 5.14 13.08
N ASN A 108 -6.03 4.44 12.95
CA ASN A 108 -6.03 2.99 12.76
C ASN A 108 -5.89 2.67 11.27
N TYR A 109 -5.09 1.65 10.95
CA TYR A 109 -4.94 1.07 9.63
C TYR A 109 -5.21 -0.43 9.68
N GLU A 110 -6.13 -0.89 8.83
CA GLU A 110 -6.42 -2.30 8.62
C GLU A 110 -6.24 -2.64 7.13
N VAL A 111 -5.38 -3.64 6.86
CA VAL A 111 -5.14 -4.20 5.54
C VAL A 111 -5.49 -5.70 5.57
N ILE A 112 -6.48 -6.09 4.79
CA ILE A 112 -6.91 -7.49 4.65
C ILE A 112 -6.59 -7.94 3.23
N ILE A 113 -5.84 -9.03 3.11
CA ILE A 113 -5.37 -9.56 1.82
C ILE A 113 -5.90 -10.97 1.65
N ASN A 114 -6.73 -11.17 0.63
CA ASN A 114 -7.28 -12.46 0.26
C ASN A 114 -6.41 -13.06 -0.86
N ILE A 115 -5.81 -14.22 -0.59
CA ILE A 115 -4.95 -14.95 -1.53
C ILE A 115 -5.42 -16.40 -1.58
N ASP A 116 -6.07 -16.75 -2.68
CA ASP A 116 -6.81 -17.98 -2.93
C ASP A 116 -7.74 -18.35 -1.77
N LYS A 117 -7.34 -19.34 -0.97
CA LYS A 117 -8.08 -19.85 0.19
C LYS A 117 -7.53 -19.34 1.52
N SER A 118 -6.60 -18.38 1.48
CA SER A 118 -5.95 -17.80 2.66
C SER A 118 -6.29 -16.33 2.81
N ILE A 119 -6.41 -15.88 4.06
CA ILE A 119 -6.63 -14.49 4.42
C ILE A 119 -5.51 -14.06 5.35
N LYS A 120 -4.89 -12.92 5.06
CA LYS A 120 -3.94 -12.26 5.96
C LYS A 120 -4.50 -10.92 6.39
N VAL A 121 -4.45 -10.64 7.68
CA VAL A 121 -4.96 -9.40 8.28
C VAL A 121 -3.81 -8.71 9.00
N TYR A 122 -3.61 -7.43 8.68
CA TYR A 122 -2.69 -6.54 9.37
C TYR A 122 -3.52 -5.38 9.91
N ASN A 123 -3.58 -5.24 11.23
CA ASN A 123 -4.33 -4.19 11.91
C ASN A 123 -3.44 -3.56 12.96
N THR A 124 -3.24 -2.25 12.87
CA THR A 124 -2.39 -1.49 13.76
C THR A 124 -2.90 -0.07 13.91
N ASN A 125 -2.79 0.47 15.12
CA ASN A 125 -2.88 1.90 15.40
C ASN A 125 -1.49 2.55 15.50
N ASN A 126 -0.42 1.74 15.46
CA ASN A 126 0.97 2.16 15.62
C ASN A 126 1.81 1.52 14.52
N ALA A 127 1.61 1.96 13.27
CA ALA A 127 2.36 1.42 12.14
C ALA A 127 3.86 1.71 12.28
N THR A 128 4.71 0.72 12.00
CA THR A 128 6.15 0.97 11.80
C THR A 128 6.36 1.89 10.59
N ASP A 129 7.47 2.63 10.55
CA ASP A 129 7.84 3.44 9.38
C ASP A 129 7.90 2.60 8.10
N GLU A 130 8.35 1.35 8.21
CA GLU A 130 8.39 0.42 7.09
C GLU A 130 6.99 0.11 6.57
N PHE A 131 6.04 -0.26 7.45
CA PHE A 131 4.66 -0.53 7.05
C PHE A 131 3.99 0.72 6.49
N TYR A 132 4.26 1.88 7.10
CA TYR A 132 3.72 3.14 6.61
C TYR A 132 4.17 3.46 5.17
N ASN A 133 5.46 3.29 4.90
CA ASN A 133 6.06 3.58 3.60
C ASN A 133 5.73 2.51 2.54
N ASP A 134 5.72 1.24 2.94
CA ASP A 134 5.55 0.13 1.99
C ASP A 134 4.09 -0.10 1.61
N ILE A 135 3.12 0.09 2.51
CA ILE A 135 1.69 -0.23 2.22
C ILE A 135 0.74 0.95 2.42
N ILE A 136 0.82 1.68 3.55
CA ILE A 136 -0.18 2.72 3.87
C ILE A 136 -0.08 3.87 2.88
N THR A 137 1.13 4.39 2.67
CA THR A 137 1.36 5.54 1.77
C THR A 137 0.91 5.24 0.33
N PRO A 138 1.29 4.10 -0.30
CA PRO A 138 0.78 3.76 -1.63
C PRO A 138 -0.74 3.65 -1.72
N LEU A 139 -1.41 3.10 -0.71
CA LEU A 139 -2.86 2.97 -0.69
C LEU A 139 -3.55 4.33 -0.51
N ASN A 140 -3.04 5.18 0.39
CA ASN A 140 -3.53 6.55 0.55
C ASN A 140 -3.38 7.35 -0.75
N GLN A 141 -2.24 7.25 -1.44
CA GLN A 141 -2.04 7.92 -2.73
C GLN A 141 -3.03 7.45 -3.80
N ILE A 142 -3.43 6.17 -3.80
CA ILE A 142 -4.49 5.67 -4.68
C ILE A 142 -5.83 6.31 -4.31
N CYS A 143 -6.19 6.30 -3.03
CA CYS A 143 -7.42 6.92 -2.53
C CYS A 143 -7.48 8.40 -2.90
N GLU A 144 -6.47 9.19 -2.53
CA GLU A 144 -6.38 10.63 -2.83
C GLU A 144 -6.49 10.93 -4.32
N ARG A 145 -5.77 10.18 -5.18
CA ARG A 145 -5.88 10.34 -6.63
C ARG A 145 -7.31 10.12 -7.14
N ILE A 146 -8.01 9.10 -6.63
CA ILE A 146 -9.42 8.86 -6.97
C ILE A 146 -10.30 10.05 -6.58
N LEU A 147 -10.01 10.70 -5.44
CA LEU A 147 -10.78 11.87 -4.99
C LEU A 147 -10.47 13.13 -5.82
N THR A 148 -9.24 13.30 -6.29
CA THR A 148 -8.83 14.46 -7.11
C THR A 148 -9.19 14.35 -8.60
N ALA A 149 -9.46 13.16 -9.12
CA ALA A 149 -9.82 12.95 -10.53
C ALA A 149 -11.30 13.28 -10.85
N ARG A 150 -11.99 13.96 -9.94
CA ARG A 150 -13.36 14.48 -10.09
C ARG A 150 -13.34 15.82 -10.84
#